data_AF-A0A2T4VKC4-F1
#
_entry.id   AF-A0A2T4VKC4-F1
#
_cell.length_a   1.000
_cell.length_b   1.000
_cell.length_c   1.000
_cell.angle_alpha   90.00
_cell.angle_beta   90.00
_cell.angle_gamma   90.00
#
_symmetry.space_group_name_H-M   'P 1'
#
loop_
_entity.id
_entity.type
_entity.pdbx_description
1 polymer ?
#
loop_
_entity_poly.entity_id
_entity_poly.type
_entity_poly.pdbx_seq_one_letter_code
_entity_poly.pdbx_strand_id
1 'polypeptide(L)'
;MNRVFAVGVIALSALAGCGGDDNTGPGPSTPQKCSTSNCAGCCYNNVCQTGTTASACGKLGAACVACGSAQVCKTDQTCGVDPNSVWLIQPVSAQITSNNNGSYWDADYSPPDVFVVMKCPGATSATSTYEVESYTPKWTTGGCTAKASQLLAEPWVFQLWDSDISVNDTITTTLGFRFTEQALTSGTVTLGASGGMTSLTVQLQKQP
;
A
#
# COMPACT_ATOMS: atom_id res chain seq x y z
N MET A 1 18.56 -43.94 -15.46
CA MET A 1 18.39 -45.40 -15.35
C MET A 1 18.13 -45.76 -13.90
N ASN A 2 16.95 -46.30 -13.59
CA ASN A 2 16.79 -47.43 -12.66
C ASN A 2 15.31 -47.84 -12.64
N ARG A 3 15.06 -49.04 -13.15
CA ARG A 3 13.78 -49.76 -13.12
C ARG A 3 13.77 -50.60 -11.85
N VAL A 4 12.65 -50.62 -11.13
CA VAL A 4 12.33 -51.73 -10.22
C VAL A 4 10.90 -52.17 -10.53
N PHE A 5 10.81 -53.41 -11.00
CA PHE A 5 9.58 -54.17 -11.23
C PHE A 5 9.13 -54.76 -9.88
N ALA A 6 7.83 -54.75 -9.61
CA ALA A 6 7.21 -55.65 -8.64
C ALA A 6 5.93 -56.20 -9.24
N VAL A 7 5.98 -57.49 -9.58
CA VAL A 7 4.87 -58.34 -10.01
C VAL A 7 4.27 -58.94 -8.74
N GLY A 8 2.94 -58.83 -8.56
CA GLY A 8 2.20 -59.40 -7.44
C GLY A 8 0.93 -60.10 -7.93
N VAL A 9 0.76 -61.32 -7.46
CA VAL A 9 -0.06 -62.41 -8.01
C VAL A 9 -1.56 -62.27 -7.74
N ILE A 10 -2.34 -62.84 -8.68
CA ILE A 10 -3.78 -63.01 -8.74
C ILE A 10 -4.32 -63.88 -7.58
N ALA A 11 -5.38 -63.43 -6.92
CA ALA A 11 -6.28 -64.29 -6.14
C ALA A 11 -7.72 -64.07 -6.62
N LEU A 12 -8.24 -65.08 -7.32
CA LEU A 12 -9.61 -65.20 -7.77
C LEU A 12 -10.45 -65.76 -6.62
N SER A 13 -11.52 -65.07 -6.22
CA SER A 13 -12.49 -65.58 -5.25
C SER A 13 -13.89 -65.24 -5.74
N ALA A 14 -14.58 -66.26 -6.24
CA ALA A 14 -15.99 -66.19 -6.60
C ALA A 14 -16.83 -66.33 -5.33
N LEU A 15 -17.66 -65.33 -5.04
CA LEU A 15 -18.79 -65.45 -4.13
C LEU A 15 -20.05 -65.07 -4.91
N ALA A 16 -20.90 -66.08 -5.10
CA ALA A 16 -22.29 -65.90 -5.48
C ALA A 16 -23.03 -65.30 -4.27
N GLY A 17 -23.66 -64.13 -4.47
CA GLY A 17 -24.52 -63.48 -3.49
C GLY A 17 -25.76 -62.94 -4.18
N CYS A 18 -26.92 -63.35 -3.71
CA CYS A 18 -28.25 -63.05 -4.25
C CYS A 18 -28.70 -61.62 -3.90
N GLY A 19 -29.39 -60.99 -4.85
CA GLY A 19 -30.65 -60.23 -4.68
C GLY A 19 -30.77 -59.20 -3.57
N GLY A 20 -30.87 -57.93 -3.96
CA GLY A 20 -31.29 -56.82 -3.11
C GLY A 20 -31.16 -55.50 -3.83
N ASP A 21 -32.11 -55.20 -4.74
CA ASP A 21 -32.26 -53.88 -5.35
C ASP A 21 -32.78 -52.89 -4.29
N ASP A 22 -31.88 -52.10 -3.71
CA ASP A 22 -32.18 -50.81 -3.09
C ASP A 22 -30.98 -49.88 -3.31
N ASN A 23 -30.78 -49.50 -4.59
CA ASN A 23 -29.85 -48.45 -4.97
C ASN A 23 -30.41 -47.07 -4.57
N THR A 24 -30.38 -46.75 -3.28
CA THR A 24 -30.29 -45.35 -2.80
C THR A 24 -28.84 -45.02 -2.50
N GLY A 25 -27.95 -45.26 -3.47
CA GLY A 25 -26.62 -44.67 -3.45
C GLY A 25 -26.72 -43.19 -3.82
N PRO A 26 -26.01 -42.27 -3.14
CA PRO A 26 -25.91 -40.91 -3.65
C PRO A 26 -25.24 -41.01 -5.02
N GLY A 27 -25.95 -40.57 -6.06
CA GLY A 27 -25.41 -40.50 -7.42
C GLY A 27 -24.09 -39.72 -7.44
N PRO A 28 -23.26 -39.88 -8.49
CA PRO A 28 -21.98 -39.20 -8.56
C PRO A 28 -22.22 -37.70 -8.43
N SER A 29 -21.83 -37.14 -7.26
CA SER A 29 -21.93 -35.71 -7.02
C SER A 29 -21.06 -35.04 -8.06
N THR A 30 -21.68 -34.42 -9.06
CA THR A 30 -20.97 -33.55 -9.99
C THR A 30 -20.12 -32.58 -9.18
N PRO A 31 -18.82 -32.38 -9.49
CA PRO A 31 -17.98 -31.46 -8.74
C PRO A 31 -18.70 -30.12 -8.60
N GLN A 32 -19.12 -29.79 -7.38
CA GLN A 32 -19.98 -28.64 -7.17
C GLN A 32 -19.17 -27.39 -7.51
N LYS A 33 -19.64 -26.61 -8.49
CA LYS A 33 -19.01 -25.36 -8.87
C LYS A 33 -18.84 -24.48 -7.64
N CYS A 34 -17.68 -23.84 -7.49
CA CYS A 34 -17.48 -22.87 -6.42
C CYS A 34 -18.55 -21.77 -6.47
N SER A 35 -19.16 -21.52 -5.32
CA SER A 35 -20.24 -20.56 -5.12
C SER A 35 -20.20 -20.01 -3.70
N THR A 36 -21.04 -19.02 -3.43
CA THR A 36 -21.26 -18.47 -2.08
C THR A 36 -21.80 -19.50 -1.08
N SER A 37 -22.36 -20.62 -1.55
CA SER A 37 -22.95 -21.66 -0.71
C SER A 37 -21.97 -22.76 -0.29
N ASN A 38 -20.79 -22.85 -0.90
CA ASN A 38 -19.80 -23.90 -0.60
C ASN A 38 -18.37 -23.39 -0.40
N CYS A 39 -18.14 -22.08 -0.46
CA CYS A 39 -16.81 -21.50 -0.31
C CYS A 39 -16.81 -20.35 0.69
N ALA A 40 -16.08 -20.52 1.80
CA ALA A 40 -15.88 -19.47 2.79
C ALA A 40 -14.89 -18.39 2.30
N GLY A 41 -13.89 -18.79 1.52
CA GLY A 41 -12.94 -17.88 0.86
C GLY A 41 -13.48 -17.37 -0.47
N CYS A 42 -12.66 -17.40 -1.53
CA CYS A 42 -13.04 -16.89 -2.85
C CYS A 42 -12.93 -17.97 -3.93
N CYS A 43 -13.62 -17.76 -5.05
CA CYS A 43 -13.63 -18.67 -6.19
C CYS A 43 -12.63 -18.24 -7.26
N TYR A 44 -11.73 -19.15 -7.64
CA TYR A 44 -10.82 -19.00 -8.78
C TYR A 44 -10.89 -20.25 -9.65
N ASN A 45 -11.22 -20.09 -10.94
CA ASN A 45 -11.39 -21.22 -11.89
C ASN A 45 -12.30 -22.35 -11.35
N ASN A 46 -13.42 -21.99 -10.72
CA ASN A 46 -14.37 -22.91 -10.06
C ASN A 46 -13.80 -23.70 -8.86
N VAL A 47 -12.59 -23.36 -8.39
CA VAL A 47 -11.97 -23.94 -7.20
C VAL A 47 -12.08 -22.94 -6.05
N CYS A 48 -12.55 -23.41 -4.89
CA CYS A 48 -12.57 -22.60 -3.67
C CYS A 48 -11.13 -22.44 -3.15
N GLN A 49 -10.68 -21.19 -3.05
CA GLN A 49 -9.43 -20.80 -2.43
C GLN A 49 -9.70 -20.35 -0.99
N THR A 50 -8.68 -20.39 -0.13
CA THR A 50 -8.80 -19.88 1.25
C THR A 50 -9.10 -18.38 1.30
N GLY A 51 -8.76 -17.63 0.25
CA GLY A 51 -9.04 -16.20 0.19
C GLY A 51 -8.09 -15.35 1.03
N THR A 52 -6.92 -15.89 1.40
CA THR A 52 -5.97 -15.29 2.36
C THR A 52 -4.61 -14.96 1.75
N THR A 53 -4.42 -15.20 0.44
CA THR A 53 -3.16 -14.92 -0.24
C THR A 53 -3.29 -13.68 -1.10
N ALA A 54 -2.18 -12.96 -1.34
CA ALA A 54 -2.20 -11.75 -2.17
C ALA A 54 -2.62 -12.04 -3.62
N SER A 55 -2.39 -13.25 -4.14
CA SER A 55 -2.81 -13.65 -5.50
C SER A 55 -4.25 -14.16 -5.58
N ALA A 56 -4.87 -14.50 -4.45
CA ALA A 56 -6.23 -15.01 -4.37
C ALA A 56 -6.89 -14.56 -3.05
N CYS A 57 -7.17 -13.26 -2.96
CA CYS A 57 -7.82 -12.64 -1.82
C CYS A 57 -9.33 -12.55 -2.03
N GLY A 58 -10.11 -12.73 -0.97
CA GLY A 58 -11.57 -12.57 -1.01
C GLY A 58 -12.28 -13.56 -0.11
N LYS A 59 -13.61 -13.40 -0.01
CA LYS A 59 -14.43 -14.21 0.90
C LYS A 59 -15.84 -14.43 0.39
N LEU A 60 -16.58 -15.28 1.09
CA LEU A 60 -18.01 -15.55 0.88
C LEU A 60 -18.31 -16.05 -0.54
N GLY A 61 -17.39 -16.80 -1.14
CA GLY A 61 -17.52 -17.38 -2.48
C GLY A 61 -17.57 -16.35 -3.61
N ALA A 62 -17.16 -15.10 -3.35
CA ALA A 62 -16.93 -14.10 -4.38
C ALA A 62 -15.74 -14.51 -5.27
N ALA A 63 -15.59 -13.88 -6.44
CA ALA A 63 -14.41 -14.10 -7.28
C ALA A 63 -13.13 -13.65 -6.54
N CYS A 64 -12.07 -14.47 -6.61
CA CYS A 64 -10.78 -14.09 -6.05
C CYS A 64 -10.21 -12.87 -6.79
N VAL A 65 -9.62 -11.95 -6.03
CA VAL A 65 -8.89 -10.79 -6.55
C VAL A 65 -7.41 -10.89 -6.19
N ALA A 66 -6.55 -10.45 -7.10
CA ALA A 66 -5.14 -10.24 -6.81
C ALA A 66 -4.96 -8.83 -6.22
N CYS A 67 -4.30 -8.74 -5.07
CA CYS A 67 -3.97 -7.47 -4.44
C CYS A 67 -2.86 -6.74 -5.20
N GLY A 68 -2.87 -5.40 -5.15
CA GLY A 68 -1.82 -4.59 -5.75
C GLY A 68 -0.44 -4.85 -5.13
N SER A 69 0.63 -4.43 -5.80
CA SER A 69 2.02 -4.65 -5.36
C SER A 69 2.35 -4.06 -3.98
N ALA A 70 1.66 -3.00 -3.58
CA ALA A 70 1.78 -2.37 -2.26
C ALA A 70 0.84 -2.98 -1.19
N GLN A 71 -0.02 -3.93 -1.57
CA GLN A 71 -1.09 -4.46 -0.74
C GLN A 71 -0.83 -5.92 -0.34
N VAL A 72 -1.52 -6.33 0.73
CA VAL A 72 -1.62 -7.71 1.18
C VAL A 72 -3.09 -8.09 1.26
N CYS A 73 -3.37 -9.39 1.29
CA CYS A 73 -4.69 -9.87 1.69
C CYS A 73 -4.80 -9.78 3.21
N LYS A 74 -5.57 -8.81 3.70
CA LYS A 74 -5.77 -8.58 5.13
C LYS A 74 -6.53 -9.74 5.77
N THR A 75 -6.56 -9.79 7.10
CA THR A 75 -7.27 -10.83 7.86
C THR A 75 -8.77 -10.84 7.62
N ASP A 76 -9.35 -9.70 7.21
CA ASP A 76 -10.74 -9.58 6.79
C ASP A 76 -10.98 -10.03 5.33
N GLN A 77 -9.96 -10.59 4.69
CA GLN A 77 -9.93 -11.09 3.31
C GLN A 77 -10.24 -9.98 2.28
N THR A 78 -9.77 -8.76 2.56
CA THR A 78 -9.77 -7.64 1.62
C THR A 78 -8.34 -7.24 1.27
N CYS A 79 -8.13 -6.74 0.04
CA CYS A 79 -6.86 -6.16 -0.32
C CYS A 79 -6.69 -4.80 0.36
N GLY A 80 -5.57 -4.62 1.03
CA GLY A 80 -5.22 -3.35 1.67
C GLY A 80 -3.75 -3.27 2.02
N VAL A 81 -3.30 -2.11 2.48
CA VAL A 81 -1.90 -1.94 2.89
C VAL A 81 -1.63 -2.72 4.17
N ASP A 82 -0.48 -3.41 4.23
CA ASP A 82 -0.05 -4.08 5.45
C ASP A 82 0.20 -3.03 6.57
N PRO A 83 -0.55 -3.05 7.68
CA PRO A 83 -0.41 -2.07 8.75
C PRO A 83 0.99 -2.03 9.38
N ASN A 84 1.77 -3.11 9.27
CA ASN A 84 3.13 -3.20 9.78
C ASN A 84 4.19 -2.80 8.77
N SER A 85 3.84 -2.62 7.49
CA SER A 85 4.78 -2.17 6.48
C SER A 85 5.31 -0.78 6.80
N VAL A 86 6.61 -0.59 6.60
CA VAL A 86 7.30 0.70 6.79
C VAL A 86 7.34 1.44 5.47
N TRP A 87 7.12 2.75 5.51
CA TRP A 87 7.06 3.61 4.34
C TRP A 87 8.01 4.79 4.52
N LEU A 88 8.70 5.18 3.44
CA LEU A 88 9.41 6.44 3.31
C LEU A 88 8.46 7.49 2.75
N ILE A 89 8.33 8.61 3.45
CA ILE A 89 7.52 9.76 3.09
C ILE A 89 8.52 10.85 2.72
N GLN A 90 8.59 11.17 1.42
CA GLN A 90 9.61 12.05 0.88
C GLN A 90 8.97 13.18 0.06
N PRO A 91 9.12 14.45 0.46
CA PRO A 91 8.90 15.57 -0.44
C PRO A 91 9.81 15.45 -1.67
N VAL A 92 9.24 15.55 -2.87
CA VAL A 92 10.00 15.42 -4.12
C VAL A 92 9.98 16.68 -4.98
N SER A 93 8.93 17.49 -4.88
CA SER A 93 8.88 18.80 -5.52
C SER A 93 7.83 19.71 -4.89
N ALA A 94 8.04 21.02 -5.01
CA ALA A 94 7.03 22.02 -4.68
C ALA A 94 6.85 23.04 -5.82
N GLN A 95 5.85 23.88 -5.66
CA GLN A 95 5.66 25.11 -6.43
C GLN A 95 5.41 26.24 -5.43
N ILE A 96 6.20 27.31 -5.52
CA ILE A 96 6.18 28.44 -4.58
C ILE A 96 5.71 29.69 -5.32
N THR A 97 4.97 30.55 -4.64
CA THR A 97 4.55 31.86 -5.16
C THR A 97 5.76 32.73 -5.47
N SER A 98 5.62 33.63 -6.44
CA SER A 98 6.71 34.53 -6.84
C SER A 98 6.99 35.66 -5.84
N ASN A 99 6.20 35.79 -4.77
CA ASN A 99 6.40 36.77 -3.72
C ASN A 99 5.98 36.20 -2.34
N ASN A 100 6.60 36.74 -1.30
CA ASN A 100 6.29 36.53 0.11
C ASN A 100 5.28 37.59 0.58
N ASN A 101 3.99 37.37 0.30
CA ASN A 101 2.90 38.28 0.70
C ASN A 101 3.10 39.73 0.22
N GLY A 102 3.60 39.91 -1.00
CA GLY A 102 3.89 41.22 -1.59
C GLY A 102 5.34 41.70 -1.46
N SER A 103 6.21 40.96 -0.78
CA SER A 103 7.67 41.18 -0.73
C SER A 103 8.42 40.14 -1.55
N TYR A 104 9.71 40.38 -1.83
CA TYR A 104 10.60 39.34 -2.33
C TYR A 104 10.86 38.29 -1.24
N TRP A 105 11.20 37.08 -1.65
CA TRP A 105 11.68 36.04 -0.75
C TRP A 105 13.07 36.44 -0.24
N ASP A 106 14.01 36.62 -1.15
CA ASP A 106 15.36 37.07 -0.80
C ASP A 106 15.59 38.56 -1.05
N ALA A 107 16.46 39.15 -0.24
CA ALA A 107 16.83 40.58 -0.32
C ALA A 107 17.61 40.94 -1.59
N ASP A 108 18.27 39.97 -2.23
CA ASP A 108 19.02 40.12 -3.47
C ASP A 108 18.18 39.78 -4.72
N TYR A 109 16.87 39.57 -4.54
CA TYR A 109 15.90 39.25 -5.58
C TYR A 109 16.05 37.85 -6.21
N SER A 110 16.77 36.91 -5.56
CA SER A 110 16.78 35.51 -5.97
C SER A 110 15.41 34.82 -5.73
N PRO A 111 15.20 33.63 -6.31
CA PRO A 111 14.17 32.70 -5.86
C PRO A 111 14.48 32.16 -4.45
N PRO A 112 13.45 31.74 -3.68
CA PRO A 112 13.64 31.25 -2.31
C PRO A 112 14.53 30.01 -2.25
N ASP A 113 15.30 29.90 -1.16
CA ASP A 113 16.10 28.76 -0.74
C ASP A 113 15.26 27.72 0.01
N VAL A 114 14.47 26.95 -0.74
CA VAL A 114 13.41 26.14 -0.16
C VAL A 114 13.92 24.85 0.48
N PHE A 115 13.49 24.58 1.70
CA PHE A 115 13.57 23.25 2.31
C PHE A 115 12.31 22.88 3.10
N VAL A 116 12.12 21.59 3.33
CA VAL A 116 10.96 21.05 4.08
C VAL A 116 11.44 20.49 5.40
N VAL A 117 10.94 21.02 6.51
CA VAL A 117 11.05 20.40 7.84
C VAL A 117 9.84 19.53 8.07
N MET A 118 10.03 18.30 8.53
CA MET A 118 8.94 17.34 8.65
C MET A 118 9.11 16.36 9.80
N LYS A 119 7.99 15.78 10.24
CA LYS A 119 7.95 14.79 11.32
C LYS A 119 6.89 13.73 10.99
N CYS A 120 7.34 12.48 10.89
CA CYS A 120 6.45 11.35 10.73
C CYS A 120 5.80 10.96 12.07
N PRO A 121 4.59 10.39 12.04
CA PRO A 121 3.97 9.77 13.21
C PRO A 121 4.92 8.83 13.96
N GLY A 122 4.96 8.95 15.29
CA GLY A 122 5.85 8.17 16.16
C GLY A 122 7.33 8.56 16.15
N ALA A 123 7.78 9.49 15.30
CA ALA A 123 9.14 10.00 15.37
C ALA A 123 9.33 10.91 16.60
N THR A 124 10.51 10.89 17.20
CA THR A 124 10.86 11.78 18.32
C THR A 124 11.39 13.12 17.84
N SER A 125 12.01 13.16 16.66
CA SER A 125 12.67 14.33 16.08
C SER A 125 12.14 14.63 14.69
N ALA A 126 12.22 15.90 14.28
CA ALA A 126 11.97 16.30 12.90
C ALA A 126 13.20 16.01 12.02
N THR A 127 12.96 15.85 10.72
CA THR A 127 13.98 15.74 9.67
C THR A 127 13.78 16.85 8.64
N SER A 128 14.78 17.08 7.81
CA SER A 128 14.71 18.10 6.76
C SER A 128 15.18 17.56 5.41
N THR A 129 14.68 18.13 4.32
CA THR A 129 15.35 18.06 3.01
C THR A 129 16.57 19.00 3.00
N TYR A 130 17.41 18.89 1.97
CA TYR A 130 18.39 19.93 1.67
C TYR A 130 17.71 21.15 1.04
N GLU A 131 18.39 22.29 1.07
CA GLU A 131 17.94 23.57 0.50
C GLU A 131 18.07 23.60 -1.03
N VAL A 132 17.10 24.22 -1.70
CA VAL A 132 17.09 24.41 -3.16
C VAL A 132 16.54 25.79 -3.51
N GLU A 133 17.42 26.64 -4.04
CA GLU A 133 17.09 27.96 -4.60
C GLU A 133 16.18 27.82 -5.84
N SER A 134 14.86 27.93 -5.68
CA SER A 134 13.91 27.84 -6.79
C SER A 134 12.47 28.14 -6.38
N TYR A 135 11.68 28.70 -7.31
CA TYR A 135 10.21 28.66 -7.23
C TYR A 135 9.63 27.26 -7.47
N THR A 136 10.43 26.33 -8.01
CA THR A 136 10.01 24.96 -8.33
C THR A 136 11.02 23.94 -7.81
N PRO A 137 11.29 23.92 -6.49
CA PRO A 137 12.36 23.12 -5.92
C PRO A 137 12.09 21.63 -6.13
N LYS A 138 13.16 20.85 -6.26
CA LYS A 138 13.12 19.40 -6.43
C LYS A 138 14.12 18.74 -5.50
N TRP A 139 13.65 17.76 -4.73
CA TRP A 139 14.46 17.02 -3.78
C TRP A 139 14.57 15.55 -4.16
N THR A 140 15.78 15.02 -4.11
CA THR A 140 16.07 13.61 -4.40
C THR A 140 16.26 12.77 -3.14
N THR A 141 16.49 13.41 -1.99
CA THR A 141 16.71 12.79 -0.69
C THR A 141 16.00 13.58 0.42
N GLY A 142 16.02 13.03 1.64
CA GLY A 142 15.27 13.55 2.78
C GLY A 142 14.02 12.72 3.02
N GLY A 143 13.14 13.20 3.90
CA GLY A 143 11.96 12.46 4.31
C GLY A 143 12.03 11.90 5.72
N CYS A 144 11.03 11.12 6.07
CA CYS A 144 10.98 10.34 7.30
C CYS A 144 10.27 9.01 7.05
N THR A 145 10.45 8.05 7.95
CA THR A 145 9.79 6.74 7.86
C THR A 145 8.77 6.53 8.98
N ALA A 146 7.69 5.83 8.66
CA ALA A 146 6.68 5.39 9.63
C ALA A 146 5.97 4.12 9.15
N LYS A 147 5.29 3.43 10.07
CA LYS A 147 4.43 2.31 9.71
C LYS A 147 3.15 2.80 9.04
N ALA A 148 2.61 2.01 8.12
CA ALA A 148 1.32 2.30 7.49
C ALA A 148 0.21 2.52 8.52
N SER A 149 0.15 1.70 9.58
CA SER A 149 -0.81 1.89 10.68
C SER A 149 -0.74 3.28 11.33
N GLN A 150 0.47 3.83 11.51
CA GLN A 150 0.66 5.16 12.10
C GLN A 150 0.28 6.26 11.10
N LEU A 151 0.67 6.13 9.84
CA LEU A 151 0.36 7.09 8.77
C LEU A 151 -1.14 7.22 8.48
N LEU A 152 -1.89 6.14 8.70
CA LEU A 152 -3.35 6.11 8.56
C LEU A 152 -4.07 6.64 9.82
N ALA A 153 -3.42 6.65 10.99
CA ALA A 153 -4.01 7.08 12.26
C ALA A 153 -3.68 8.54 12.61
N GLU A 154 -2.46 8.98 12.32
CA GLU A 154 -1.89 10.24 12.77
C GLU A 154 -1.40 11.08 11.58
N PRO A 155 -1.40 12.42 11.69
CA PRO A 155 -0.90 13.27 10.64
C PRO A 155 0.62 13.21 10.53
N TRP A 156 1.14 13.17 9.31
CA TRP A 156 2.48 13.63 9.00
C TRP A 156 2.50 15.15 9.05
N VAL A 157 3.43 15.70 9.84
CA VAL A 157 3.53 17.14 10.10
C VAL A 157 4.69 17.70 9.31
N PHE A 158 4.51 18.84 8.66
CA PHE A 158 5.55 19.46 7.85
C PHE A 158 5.40 20.98 7.77
N GLN A 159 6.47 21.66 7.38
CA GLN A 159 6.52 23.09 7.12
C GLN A 159 7.58 23.37 6.06
N LEU A 160 7.27 24.27 5.11
CA LEU A 160 8.24 24.77 4.15
C LEU A 160 8.84 26.07 4.66
N TRP A 161 10.13 26.19 4.44
CA TRP A 161 10.95 27.32 4.85
C TRP A 161 11.77 27.82 3.68
N ASP A 162 12.01 29.12 3.72
CA ASP A 162 13.00 29.82 2.94
C ASP A 162 14.24 30.04 3.83
N SER A 163 15.43 29.80 3.31
CA SER A 163 16.68 29.86 4.09
C SER A 163 17.31 31.23 3.92
N ASP A 164 17.59 31.90 5.03
CA ASP A 164 18.14 33.25 5.01
C ASP A 164 19.41 33.34 5.85
N ILE A 165 20.27 34.31 5.51
CA ILE A 165 21.53 34.57 6.24
C ILE A 165 21.28 34.87 7.73
N SER A 166 20.14 35.47 8.07
CA SER A 166 19.87 35.94 9.44
C SER A 166 18.66 35.30 10.10
N VAL A 167 17.54 35.15 9.40
CA VAL A 167 16.31 34.53 9.92
C VAL A 167 15.53 33.93 8.77
N ASN A 168 15.37 32.60 8.78
CA ASN A 168 14.59 31.88 7.79
C ASN A 168 13.13 32.35 7.75
N ASP A 169 12.65 32.70 6.56
CA ASP A 169 11.25 33.02 6.32
C ASP A 169 10.36 31.77 6.23
N THR A 170 9.12 31.91 6.73
CA THR A 170 8.13 30.84 6.64
C THR A 170 7.40 30.90 5.31
N ILE A 171 7.52 29.85 4.50
CA ILE A 171 6.70 29.69 3.29
C ILE A 171 5.29 29.21 3.67
N THR A 172 5.21 28.28 4.62
CA THR A 172 3.94 27.80 5.18
C THR A 172 3.94 27.94 6.70
N THR A 173 2.75 27.90 7.31
CA THR A 173 2.62 27.49 8.71
C THR A 173 2.93 26.00 8.86
N THR A 174 2.94 25.49 10.09
CA THR A 174 2.98 24.04 10.30
C THR A 174 1.68 23.39 9.82
N LEU A 175 1.80 22.44 8.90
CA LEU A 175 0.70 21.71 8.29
C LEU A 175 0.71 20.25 8.73
N GLY A 176 -0.48 19.63 8.74
CA GLY A 176 -0.65 18.22 9.03
C GLY A 176 -1.43 17.53 7.91
N PHE A 177 -0.93 16.40 7.42
CA PHE A 177 -1.61 15.59 6.41
C PHE A 177 -1.74 14.14 6.89
N ARG A 178 -2.97 13.64 6.96
CA ARG A 178 -3.24 12.23 7.24
C ARG A 178 -3.36 11.47 5.93
N PHE A 179 -2.53 10.45 5.76
CA PHE A 179 -2.55 9.63 4.56
C PHE A 179 -3.76 8.69 4.54
N THR A 180 -4.13 8.23 3.35
CA THR A 180 -5.16 7.22 3.13
C THR A 180 -4.54 5.95 2.56
N GLU A 181 -5.25 4.81 2.64
CA GLU A 181 -4.79 3.59 1.96
C GLU A 181 -4.59 3.85 0.46
N GLN A 182 -5.46 4.65 -0.16
CA GLN A 182 -5.34 5.03 -1.56
C GLN A 182 -4.01 5.75 -1.84
N ALA A 183 -3.63 6.74 -1.02
CA ALA A 183 -2.38 7.47 -1.20
C ALA A 183 -1.16 6.55 -1.14
N LEU A 184 -1.12 5.63 -0.15
CA LEU A 184 -0.05 4.64 -0.04
C LEU A 184 0.00 3.72 -1.27
N THR A 185 -1.15 3.27 -1.77
CA THR A 185 -1.18 2.42 -2.97
C THR A 185 -0.85 3.16 -4.27
N SER A 186 -1.17 4.45 -4.39
CA SER A 186 -0.80 5.28 -5.53
C SER A 186 0.67 5.66 -5.52
N GLY A 187 1.32 5.64 -4.36
CA GLY A 187 2.75 5.91 -4.19
C GLY A 187 3.13 7.40 -4.25
N THR A 188 2.17 8.29 -4.47
CA THR A 188 2.37 9.73 -4.54
C THR A 188 1.10 10.46 -4.08
N VAL A 189 1.27 11.61 -3.45
CA VAL A 189 0.19 12.58 -3.21
C VAL A 189 0.66 13.98 -3.58
N THR A 190 -0.27 14.80 -4.09
CA THR A 190 -0.03 16.24 -4.30
C THR A 190 -0.95 17.02 -3.37
N LEU A 191 -0.35 17.84 -2.53
CA LEU A 191 -1.04 18.75 -1.62
C LEU A 191 -1.28 20.09 -2.32
N GLY A 192 -2.43 20.70 -2.04
CA GLY A 192 -2.81 21.99 -2.60
C GLY A 192 -2.17 23.18 -1.88
N ALA A 193 -2.56 24.38 -2.28
CA ALA A 193 -1.96 25.61 -1.81
C ALA A 193 -2.13 25.87 -0.31
N SER A 194 -1.12 26.47 0.31
CA SER A 194 -1.12 26.97 1.69
C SER A 194 0.01 27.99 1.85
N GLY A 195 -0.29 29.20 2.34
CA GLY A 195 0.72 30.27 2.41
C GLY A 195 1.34 30.55 1.05
N GLY A 196 2.67 30.63 1.00
CA GLY A 196 3.44 30.80 -0.24
C GLY A 196 3.61 29.51 -1.06
N MET A 197 3.20 28.35 -0.56
CA MET A 197 3.23 27.09 -1.31
C MET A 197 1.97 26.97 -2.16
N THR A 198 2.08 26.79 -3.48
CA THR A 198 0.94 26.51 -4.36
C THR A 198 0.68 25.01 -4.53
N SER A 199 1.73 24.19 -4.44
CA SER A 199 1.60 22.73 -4.35
C SER A 199 2.84 22.07 -3.74
N LEU A 200 2.65 20.88 -3.16
CA LEU A 200 3.73 20.00 -2.72
C LEU A 200 3.45 18.58 -3.18
N THR A 201 4.38 17.95 -3.90
CA THR A 201 4.32 16.54 -4.25
C THR A 201 5.18 15.73 -3.30
N VAL A 202 4.57 14.69 -2.74
CA VAL A 202 5.18 13.79 -1.76
C VAL A 202 5.12 12.37 -2.30
N GLN A 203 6.27 11.71 -2.39
CA GLN A 203 6.39 10.32 -2.74
C GLN A 203 6.25 9.44 -1.48
N LEU A 204 5.56 8.31 -1.65
CA LEU A 204 5.30 7.29 -0.65
C LEU A 204 5.86 5.97 -1.15
N GLN A 205 6.93 5.52 -0.51
CA GLN A 205 7.62 4.30 -0.94
C GLN A 205 7.66 3.27 0.19
N LYS A 206 7.02 2.12 -0.04
CA LYS A 206 7.15 0.96 0.85
C LYS A 206 8.61 0.53 0.93
N GLN A 207 9.12 0.43 2.14
CA GLN A 207 10.47 -0.05 2.42
C GLN A 207 10.49 -1.58 2.46
N PRO A 208 11.64 -2.21 2.14
CA PRO A 208 11.82 -3.66 2.21
C PRO A 208 11.51 -4.27 3.58
#